data_AF-A0A516HCM8-F1
#
_entry.id   AF-A0A516HCM8-F1
#
_cell.length_a   1.000
_cell.length_b   1.000
_cell.length_c   1.000
_cell.angle_alpha   90.00
_cell.angle_beta   90.00
_cell.angle_gamma   90.00
#
_symmetry.space_group_name_H-M   'P 1'
#
loop_
_entity.id
_entity.type
_entity.pdbx_description
1 polymer ?
#
loop_
_entity_poly.entity_id
_entity_poly.type
_entity_poly.pdbx_seq_one_letter_code
_entity_poly.pdbx_strand_id
1 'polypeptide(L)'
;MKVIIKLLVCFWFIPAVASAGDMASGDTRYSTDFSNEFKKHQLTKADKDWVESLINAFSYSGKVVHFVRTDLILYKRGEAVAGRIYQSLEYPDLYYIAEGDVLFDLNQGTMTSPGTGGFSMHSPSSKDFIVSLNFQKGVPFSYFSHFNIGYNKVWWWADEVTRI
;
A
#
# COMPACT_ATOMS: atom_id res chain seq x y z
N MET A 1 -37.16 47.99 -19.30
CA MET A 1 -35.73 47.71 -19.04
C MET A 1 -35.63 46.39 -18.29
N LYS A 2 -35.01 45.35 -18.88
CA LYS A 2 -34.76 44.07 -18.20
C LYS A 2 -33.28 44.04 -17.78
N VAL A 3 -33.02 43.99 -16.48
CA VAL A 3 -31.66 43.89 -15.92
C VAL A 3 -31.30 42.40 -15.90
N ILE A 4 -30.29 42.01 -16.68
CA ILE A 4 -29.74 40.66 -16.69
C ILE A 4 -28.59 40.63 -15.68
N ILE A 5 -28.81 40.02 -14.52
CA ILE A 5 -27.76 39.75 -13.53
C ILE A 5 -27.04 38.48 -14.00
N LYS A 6 -25.83 38.64 -14.55
CA LYS A 6 -24.92 37.52 -14.82
C LYS A 6 -24.36 37.02 -13.48
N LEU A 7 -24.84 35.87 -13.02
CA LEU A 7 -24.31 35.19 -11.85
C LEU A 7 -22.94 34.59 -12.22
N LEU A 8 -21.86 35.17 -11.70
CA LEU A 8 -20.50 34.67 -11.85
C LEU A 8 -20.30 33.54 -10.83
N VAL A 9 -20.43 32.29 -11.26
CA VAL A 9 -20.15 31.12 -10.40
C VAL A 9 -18.64 30.92 -10.36
N CYS A 10 -17.99 31.43 -9.31
CA CYS A 10 -16.62 31.07 -9.00
C CYS A 10 -16.58 29.63 -8.47
N PHE A 11 -16.19 28.70 -9.33
CA PHE A 11 -15.80 27.34 -8.93
C PHE A 11 -14.53 27.44 -8.08
N TRP A 12 -14.69 27.40 -6.76
CA TRP A 12 -13.59 27.20 -5.82
C TRP A 12 -13.13 25.75 -5.94
N PHE A 13 -12.13 25.50 -6.78
CA PHE A 13 -11.31 24.30 -6.67
C PHE A 13 -10.51 24.43 -5.37
N ILE A 14 -10.96 23.76 -4.31
CA ILE A 14 -10.11 23.51 -3.14
C ILE A 14 -9.12 22.42 -3.59
N PRO A 15 -7.84 22.71 -3.79
CA PRO A 15 -6.87 21.64 -4.00
C PRO A 15 -6.88 20.80 -2.73
N ALA A 16 -7.31 19.54 -2.84
CA ALA A 16 -7.10 18.56 -1.80
C ALA A 16 -5.59 18.47 -1.59
N VAL A 17 -5.13 19.00 -0.45
CA VAL A 17 -3.72 18.89 -0.06
C VAL A 17 -3.48 17.39 0.15
N ALA A 18 -2.80 16.76 -0.80
CA ALA A 18 -2.30 15.41 -0.63
C ALA A 18 -1.26 15.47 0.48
N SER A 19 -1.68 15.17 1.71
CA SER A 19 -0.77 14.96 2.82
C SER A 19 -0.01 13.67 2.54
N ALA A 20 1.24 13.79 2.08
CA ALA A 20 2.20 12.71 2.19
C ALA A 20 2.57 12.60 3.68
N GLY A 21 1.67 11.99 4.46
CA GLY A 21 1.84 11.84 5.90
C GLY A 21 3.07 11.00 6.21
N ASP A 22 3.83 11.41 7.22
CA ASP A 22 4.83 10.57 7.88
C ASP A 22 4.09 9.43 8.58
N MET A 23 3.68 8.42 7.83
CA MET A 23 2.76 7.39 8.32
C MET A 23 3.44 6.39 9.26
N ALA A 24 4.70 6.59 9.66
CA ALA A 24 5.36 5.78 10.67
C ALA A 24 5.44 6.43 12.07
N SER A 25 4.84 7.60 12.27
CA SER A 25 4.86 8.31 13.57
C SER A 25 3.51 8.33 14.30
N GLY A 26 2.53 7.54 13.88
CA GLY A 26 1.19 7.58 14.46
C GLY A 26 1.03 6.85 15.78
N ASP A 27 -0.15 6.99 16.39
CA ASP A 27 -0.46 6.47 17.73
C ASP A 27 -0.88 5.00 17.74
N THR A 28 -0.94 4.35 16.58
CA THR A 28 -1.51 3.03 16.43
C THR A 28 -0.43 2.02 16.13
N ARG A 29 -0.26 1.06 17.05
CA ARG A 29 0.66 -0.05 16.86
C ARG A 29 0.03 -1.15 16.01
N TYR A 30 0.74 -1.51 14.96
CA TYR A 30 0.47 -2.69 14.14
C TYR A 30 1.55 -3.75 14.36
N SER A 31 1.19 -5.00 14.15
CA SER A 31 2.15 -6.10 14.15
C SER A 31 1.68 -7.30 13.35
N THR A 32 2.61 -8.07 12.83
CA THR A 32 2.33 -9.37 12.21
C THR A 32 3.53 -10.30 12.37
N ASP A 33 3.29 -11.59 12.19
CA ASP A 33 4.26 -12.65 12.36
C ASP A 33 4.36 -13.47 11.07
N PHE A 34 5.49 -13.31 10.37
CA PHE A 34 5.83 -14.03 9.15
C PHE A 34 6.56 -15.36 9.44
N SER A 35 6.70 -15.78 10.71
CA SER A 35 7.46 -17.00 11.06
C SER A 35 6.74 -18.30 10.71
N ASN A 36 5.42 -18.27 10.58
CA ASN A 36 4.61 -19.45 10.31
C ASN A 36 4.34 -19.60 8.82
N GLU A 37 4.06 -20.82 8.37
CA GLU A 37 3.54 -21.03 7.02
C GLU A 37 2.19 -20.32 6.85
N PHE A 38 2.00 -19.71 5.69
CA PHE A 38 0.78 -18.98 5.32
C PHE A 38 0.41 -19.28 3.87
N LYS A 39 -0.87 -19.14 3.56
CA LYS A 39 -1.40 -19.29 2.21
C LYS A 39 -1.36 -17.96 1.47
N LYS A 40 -1.28 -18.08 0.15
CA LYS A 40 -1.22 -16.94 -0.77
C LYS A 40 -2.26 -17.11 -1.84
N HIS A 41 -2.90 -16.02 -2.20
CA HIS A 41 -3.71 -15.96 -3.40
C HIS A 41 -2.90 -16.43 -4.61
N GLN A 42 -3.50 -17.30 -5.42
CA GLN A 42 -2.90 -17.80 -6.65
C GLN A 42 -3.48 -17.00 -7.81
N LEU A 43 -2.62 -16.30 -8.55
CA LEU A 43 -3.07 -15.50 -9.69
C LEU A 43 -3.77 -16.39 -10.72
N THR A 44 -5.04 -16.10 -10.93
CA THR A 44 -5.89 -16.74 -11.92
C THR A 44 -5.63 -16.17 -13.31
N LYS A 45 -6.28 -16.75 -14.33
CA LYS A 45 -6.28 -16.13 -15.67
C LYS A 45 -6.93 -14.75 -15.65
N ALA A 46 -8.07 -14.60 -14.97
CA ALA A 46 -8.78 -13.33 -14.90
C ALA A 46 -7.93 -12.22 -14.23
N ASP A 47 -7.13 -12.58 -13.23
CA ASP A 47 -6.21 -11.63 -12.59
C ASP A 47 -5.15 -11.12 -13.58
N LYS A 48 -4.59 -12.03 -14.40
CA LYS A 48 -3.61 -11.68 -15.43
C LYS A 48 -4.22 -10.81 -16.53
N ASP A 49 -5.42 -11.18 -17.01
CA ASP A 49 -6.15 -10.39 -18.00
C ASP A 49 -6.45 -8.97 -17.48
N TRP A 50 -6.76 -8.83 -16.18
CA TRP A 50 -6.93 -7.52 -15.54
C TRP A 50 -5.62 -6.73 -15.54
N VAL A 51 -4.49 -7.34 -15.19
CA VAL A 51 -3.17 -6.68 -15.23
C VAL A 51 -2.82 -6.22 -16.64
N GLU A 52 -3.06 -7.05 -17.65
CA GLU A 52 -2.84 -6.68 -19.05
C GLU A 52 -3.70 -5.49 -19.47
N SER A 53 -4.97 -5.46 -19.06
CA SER A 53 -5.86 -4.31 -19.31
C SER A 53 -5.33 -3.01 -18.68
N LEU A 54 -4.76 -3.11 -17.48
CA LEU A 54 -4.16 -1.99 -16.76
C LEU A 54 -2.91 -1.49 -17.51
N ILE A 55 -2.00 -2.38 -17.88
CA ILE A 55 -0.77 -2.05 -18.63
C ILE A 55 -1.13 -1.33 -19.94
N ASN A 56 -2.10 -1.87 -20.69
CA ASN A 56 -2.55 -1.27 -21.94
C ASN A 56 -3.18 0.12 -21.74
N ALA A 57 -4.03 0.27 -20.73
CA ALA A 57 -4.67 1.55 -20.42
C ALA A 57 -3.65 2.65 -20.09
N PHE A 58 -2.56 2.31 -19.39
CA PHE A 58 -1.48 3.24 -19.06
C PHE A 58 -0.35 3.28 -20.10
N SER A 59 -0.43 2.50 -21.18
CA SER A 59 0.67 2.33 -22.16
C SER A 59 2.01 2.02 -21.47
N TYR A 60 1.98 1.24 -20.39
CA TYR A 60 3.15 0.95 -19.58
C TYR A 60 3.99 -0.15 -20.21
N SER A 61 5.32 0.00 -20.17
CA SER A 61 6.27 -0.95 -20.80
C SER A 61 7.37 -1.45 -19.85
N GLY A 62 7.36 -0.99 -18.59
CA GLY A 62 8.34 -1.42 -17.60
C GLY A 62 7.96 -2.72 -16.89
N LYS A 63 8.74 -3.07 -15.87
CA LYS A 63 8.48 -4.26 -15.04
C LYS A 63 7.23 -4.02 -14.17
N VAL A 64 6.37 -5.03 -14.12
CA VAL A 64 5.25 -5.09 -13.16
C VAL A 64 5.67 -5.99 -11.99
N VAL A 65 5.41 -5.53 -10.77
CA VAL A 65 5.62 -6.32 -9.54
C VAL A 65 4.27 -6.67 -8.97
N HIS A 66 4.02 -7.96 -8.73
CA HIS A 66 2.76 -8.48 -8.21
C HIS A 66 2.90 -8.75 -6.72
N PHE A 67 1.91 -8.29 -5.97
CA PHE A 67 1.75 -8.52 -4.55
C PHE A 67 0.45 -9.29 -4.33
N VAL A 68 0.53 -10.54 -3.90
CA VAL A 68 -0.65 -11.41 -3.70
C VAL A 68 -1.05 -11.44 -2.24
N ARG A 69 -2.36 -11.42 -1.98
CA ARG A 69 -2.90 -11.42 -0.62
C ARG A 69 -2.53 -12.70 0.11
N THR A 70 -2.25 -12.57 1.39
CA THR A 70 -1.95 -13.68 2.29
C THR A 70 -3.07 -13.87 3.31
N ASP A 71 -3.08 -15.02 4.00
CA ASP A 71 -3.92 -15.27 5.18
C ASP A 71 -3.22 -14.95 6.51
N LEU A 72 -2.10 -14.21 6.45
CA LEU A 72 -1.40 -13.71 7.64
C LEU A 72 -2.32 -12.80 8.46
N ILE A 73 -2.22 -12.93 9.78
CA ILE A 73 -3.00 -12.12 10.71
C ILE A 73 -2.27 -10.78 10.91
N LEU A 74 -3.00 -9.68 10.71
CA LEU A 74 -2.60 -8.37 11.15
C LEU A 74 -3.20 -8.10 12.53
N TYR A 75 -2.37 -7.64 13.46
CA TYR A 75 -2.81 -7.15 14.75
C TYR A 75 -2.76 -5.62 14.79
N LYS A 76 -3.83 -4.99 15.26
CA LYS A 76 -3.94 -3.55 15.54
C LYS A 76 -4.19 -3.39 17.02
N ARG A 77 -3.29 -2.70 17.74
CA ARG A 77 -3.35 -2.54 19.21
C ARG A 77 -3.48 -3.88 19.97
N GLY A 78 -2.90 -4.95 19.43
CA GLY A 78 -2.96 -6.30 19.99
C GLY A 78 -4.19 -7.12 19.61
N GLU A 79 -5.16 -6.53 18.92
CA GLU A 79 -6.37 -7.22 18.45
C GLU A 79 -6.20 -7.66 16.99
N ALA A 80 -6.63 -8.88 16.68
CA ALA A 80 -6.63 -9.35 15.30
C ALA A 80 -7.64 -8.55 14.48
N VAL A 81 -7.19 -7.98 13.36
CA VAL A 81 -8.03 -7.22 12.44
C VAL A 81 -8.00 -7.85 11.05
N ALA A 82 -9.04 -7.58 10.27
CA ALA A 82 -9.08 -7.92 8.85
C ALA A 82 -8.14 -7.02 8.04
N GLY A 83 -6.83 -7.14 8.31
CA GLY A 83 -5.78 -6.49 7.56
C GLY A 83 -5.51 -7.19 6.24
N ARG A 84 -4.84 -6.49 5.33
CA ARG A 84 -4.43 -7.00 4.03
C ARG A 84 -2.91 -6.92 3.93
N ILE A 85 -2.31 -8.07 4.17
CA ILE A 85 -0.89 -8.31 4.02
C ILE A 85 -0.69 -9.02 2.69
N TYR A 86 0.18 -8.47 1.85
CA TYR A 86 0.49 -9.00 0.53
C TYR A 86 1.97 -9.36 0.45
N GLN A 87 2.30 -10.49 -0.15
CA GLN A 87 3.69 -10.87 -0.45
C GLN A 87 3.97 -10.66 -1.94
N SER A 88 5.15 -10.13 -2.29
CA SER A 88 5.56 -10.05 -3.70
C SER A 88 5.85 -11.45 -4.28
N LEU A 89 5.43 -11.67 -5.53
CA LEU A 89 5.79 -12.87 -6.29
C LEU A 89 7.21 -12.81 -6.82
N GLU A 90 7.68 -11.61 -7.21
CA GLU A 90 9.01 -11.39 -7.77
C GLU A 90 10.09 -11.28 -6.69
N TYR A 91 9.72 -10.86 -5.48
CA TYR A 91 10.63 -10.66 -4.36
C TYR A 91 10.02 -11.24 -3.08
N PRO A 92 10.22 -12.54 -2.77
CA PRO A 92 9.53 -13.21 -1.67
C PRO A 92 9.75 -12.60 -0.27
N ASP A 93 10.84 -11.86 -0.07
CA ASP A 93 11.12 -11.17 1.19
C ASP A 93 10.43 -9.81 1.30
N LEU A 94 9.71 -9.36 0.26
CA LEU A 94 8.97 -8.12 0.23
C LEU A 94 7.49 -8.33 0.57
N TYR A 95 7.01 -7.58 1.55
CA TYR A 95 5.63 -7.59 2.00
C TYR A 95 5.06 -6.18 2.01
N TYR A 96 3.86 -6.02 1.46
CA TYR A 96 3.13 -4.77 1.49
C TYR A 96 1.91 -4.91 2.40
N ILE A 97 1.71 -3.94 3.31
CA ILE A 97 0.60 -3.94 4.26
C ILE A 97 -0.27 -2.70 4.03
N ALA A 98 -1.49 -2.92 3.57
CA ALA A 98 -2.34 -1.84 3.07
C ALA A 98 -2.82 -0.88 4.17
N GLU A 99 -3.04 -1.39 5.39
CA GLU A 99 -3.58 -0.64 6.53
C GLU A 99 -2.59 0.37 7.12
N GLY A 100 -1.31 0.30 6.75
CA GLY A 100 -0.30 1.33 7.04
C GLY A 100 0.36 1.91 5.79
N ASP A 101 -0.01 1.45 4.60
CA ASP A 101 0.67 1.78 3.33
C ASP A 101 2.20 1.59 3.44
N VAL A 102 2.62 0.47 4.04
CA VAL A 102 4.04 0.18 4.31
C VAL A 102 4.51 -1.02 3.52
N LEU A 103 5.78 -0.97 3.11
CA LEU A 103 6.53 -2.07 2.53
C LEU A 103 7.59 -2.52 3.52
N PHE A 104 7.66 -3.83 3.78
CA PHE A 104 8.72 -4.48 4.54
C PHE A 104 9.62 -5.28 3.61
N ASP A 105 10.93 -5.11 3.74
CA ASP A 105 11.93 -5.99 3.16
C ASP A 105 12.58 -6.78 4.31
N LEU A 106 12.12 -8.02 4.52
CA LEU A 106 12.58 -8.84 5.64
C LEU A 106 14.05 -9.25 5.49
N ASN A 107 14.54 -9.37 4.25
CA ASN A 107 15.93 -9.69 3.96
C ASN A 107 16.85 -8.49 4.30
N GLN A 108 16.41 -7.27 4.01
CA GLN A 108 17.18 -6.07 4.33
C GLN A 108 16.91 -5.52 5.73
N GLY A 109 15.88 -6.00 6.42
CA GLY A 109 15.46 -5.45 7.71
C GLY A 109 15.01 -3.99 7.59
N THR A 110 14.39 -3.62 6.47
CA THR A 110 13.93 -2.26 6.22
C THR A 110 12.42 -2.17 6.11
N MET A 111 11.90 -1.00 6.50
CA MET A 111 10.53 -0.60 6.28
C MET A 111 10.55 0.67 5.44
N THR A 112 9.78 0.70 4.35
CA THR A 112 9.69 1.84 3.45
C THR A 112 8.23 2.21 3.20
N SER A 113 7.98 3.48 2.90
CA SER A 113 6.69 3.94 2.39
C SER A 113 6.75 4.12 0.87
N PRO A 114 5.60 4.16 0.18
CA PRO A 114 5.54 4.59 -1.21
C PRO A 114 6.13 5.96 -1.45
N GLY A 115 6.04 6.88 -0.49
CA GLY A 115 6.55 8.25 -0.61
C GLY A 115 6.05 8.99 -1.86
N THR A 116 6.63 10.16 -2.12
CA THR A 116 6.37 10.91 -3.35
C THR A 116 7.20 10.29 -4.49
N GLY A 117 6.60 9.35 -5.23
CA GLY A 117 7.19 8.75 -6.44
C GLY A 117 7.72 7.31 -6.34
N GLY A 118 7.58 6.62 -5.20
CA GLY A 118 8.24 5.33 -4.96
C GLY A 118 7.56 4.10 -5.57
N PHE A 119 6.23 3.98 -5.55
CA PHE A 119 5.54 2.89 -6.29
C PHE A 119 4.11 3.25 -6.71
N SER A 120 3.75 2.96 -7.97
CA SER A 120 2.38 3.12 -8.50
C SER A 120 1.57 1.85 -8.24
N MET A 121 0.90 1.80 -7.08
CA MET A 121 0.14 0.62 -6.63
C MET A 121 -1.30 0.65 -7.16
N HIS A 122 -1.72 -0.43 -7.82
CA HIS A 122 -3.07 -0.60 -8.36
C HIS A 122 -3.68 -1.90 -7.87
N SER A 123 -4.97 -1.87 -7.55
CA SER A 123 -5.68 -3.05 -7.06
C SER A 123 -7.04 -3.21 -7.76
N PRO A 124 -7.42 -4.43 -8.17
CA PRO A 124 -8.77 -4.70 -8.64
C PRO A 124 -9.80 -4.51 -7.51
N SER A 125 -11.08 -4.65 -7.82
CA SER A 125 -12.15 -4.60 -6.83
C SER A 125 -12.06 -5.73 -5.79
N SER A 126 -11.59 -6.91 -6.17
CA SER A 126 -11.46 -8.07 -5.27
C SER A 126 -10.47 -7.87 -4.14
N LYS A 127 -9.43 -7.04 -4.35
CA LYS A 127 -8.30 -6.83 -3.43
C LYS A 127 -7.50 -8.10 -3.10
N ASP A 128 -7.62 -9.15 -3.89
CA ASP A 128 -6.86 -10.40 -3.69
C ASP A 128 -5.41 -10.31 -4.19
N PHE A 129 -5.10 -9.30 -4.99
CA PHE A 129 -3.74 -8.92 -5.33
C PHE A 129 -3.63 -7.41 -5.57
N ILE A 130 -2.40 -6.92 -5.65
CA ILE A 130 -2.03 -5.55 -5.98
C ILE A 130 -0.87 -5.64 -6.97
N VAL A 131 -0.78 -4.69 -7.91
CA VAL A 131 0.38 -4.57 -8.81
C VAL A 131 1.04 -3.22 -8.67
N SER A 132 2.36 -3.20 -8.80
CA SER A 132 3.15 -1.99 -8.92
C SER A 132 3.62 -1.82 -10.37
N LEU A 133 3.18 -0.75 -11.03
CA LEU A 133 3.63 -0.37 -12.38
C LEU A 133 4.85 0.57 -12.36
N ASN A 134 5.50 0.81 -11.22
CA ASN A 134 6.77 1.53 -11.18
C ASN A 134 7.42 1.22 -9.84
N PHE A 135 7.87 0.00 -9.66
CA PHE A 135 8.38 -0.44 -8.37
C PHE A 135 9.80 0.08 -8.14
N GLN A 136 9.95 1.08 -7.27
CA GLN A 136 11.23 1.45 -6.66
C GLN A 136 11.27 0.88 -5.23
N LYS A 137 12.37 0.97 -4.47
CA LYS A 137 12.39 0.43 -3.09
C LYS A 137 11.70 1.32 -2.05
N GLY A 138 11.05 2.40 -2.49
CA GLY A 138 10.29 3.30 -1.62
C GLY A 138 11.21 4.23 -0.84
N VAL A 139 10.62 5.07 0.02
CA VAL A 139 11.37 5.95 0.90
C VAL A 139 11.53 5.26 2.25
N PRO A 140 12.76 5.02 2.72
CA PRO A 140 12.99 4.38 4.01
C PRO A 140 12.49 5.26 5.15
N PHE A 141 11.87 4.63 6.15
CA PHE A 141 11.54 5.32 7.39
C PHE A 141 12.82 5.55 8.20
N SER A 142 13.08 6.80 8.56
CA SER A 142 14.28 7.22 9.30
C SER A 142 14.20 6.94 10.81
N TYR A 143 13.03 6.60 11.33
CA TYR A 143 12.81 6.44 12.77
C TYR A 143 12.77 4.97 13.19
N PHE A 144 13.95 4.40 13.43
CA PHE A 144 14.12 3.02 13.93
C PHE A 144 13.47 2.76 15.31
N SER A 145 13.04 3.81 16.04
CA SER A 145 12.25 3.66 17.27
C SER A 145 10.79 3.26 17.02
N HIS A 146 10.30 3.42 15.79
CA HIS A 146 8.89 3.22 15.45
C HIS A 146 8.60 1.93 14.72
N PHE A 147 9.61 1.09 14.48
CA PHE A 147 9.40 -0.25 13.97
C PHE A 147 10.49 -1.21 14.45
N ASN A 148 10.19 -2.50 14.37
CA ASN A 148 11.17 -3.56 14.54
C ASN A 148 10.90 -4.66 13.55
N ILE A 149 11.98 -5.24 13.03
CA ILE A 149 11.95 -6.45 12.21
C ILE A 149 12.91 -7.42 12.89
N GLY A 150 12.38 -8.47 13.51
CA GLY A 150 13.17 -9.43 14.27
C GLY A 150 12.55 -10.82 14.21
N TYR A 151 13.34 -11.82 13.82
CA TYR A 151 12.91 -13.23 13.74
C TYR A 151 11.60 -13.43 12.95
N ASN A 152 11.47 -12.79 11.78
CA ASN A 152 10.25 -12.78 10.95
C ASN A 152 9.01 -12.15 11.62
N LYS A 153 9.17 -11.47 12.75
CA LYS A 153 8.10 -10.70 13.39
C LYS A 153 8.35 -9.24 13.14
N VAL A 154 7.28 -8.52 12.83
CA VAL A 154 7.35 -7.08 12.67
C VAL A 154 6.32 -6.39 13.54
N TRP A 155 6.69 -5.23 14.05
CA TRP A 155 5.75 -4.25 14.57
C TRP A 155 6.16 -2.88 14.10
N TRP A 156 5.18 -2.00 13.93
CA TRP A 156 5.41 -0.61 13.62
C TRP A 156 4.29 0.27 14.19
N TRP A 157 4.57 1.55 14.33
CA TRP A 157 3.58 2.57 14.63
C TRP A 157 3.18 3.26 13.35
N ALA A 158 1.89 3.54 13.19
CA ALA A 158 1.37 4.28 12.07
C ALA A 158 0.09 5.05 12.43
N ASP A 159 -0.22 6.09 11.68
CA ASP A 159 -1.52 6.75 11.79
C ASP A 159 -2.59 5.82 11.23
N GLU A 160 -3.81 5.91 11.75
CA GLU A 160 -4.92 5.18 11.14
C GLU A 160 -5.20 5.75 9.75
N VAL A 161 -4.91 4.96 8.72
CA VAL A 161 -5.22 5.36 7.35
C VAL A 161 -6.71 5.17 7.10
N THR A 162 -7.49 6.22 7.30
CA THR A 162 -8.89 6.26 6.87
C THR A 162 -8.92 6.38 5.34
N ARG A 163 -8.81 5.26 4.63
CA ARG A 163 -9.07 5.26 3.18
C ARG A 163 -10.58 5.43 2.97
N ILE A 164 -10.97 6.62 2.48
CA ILE A 164 -12.34 6.98 2.06
C ILE A 164 -12.75 6.09 0.87
#